data_AF-A0A5A9YXP8-F1
#
_entry.id   AF-A0A5A9YXP8-F1
#
_cell.length_a   1.000
_cell.length_b   1.000
_cell.length_c   1.000
_cell.angle_alpha   90.00
_cell.angle_beta   90.00
_cell.angle_gamma   90.00
#
_symmetry.space_group_name_H-M   'P 1'
#
loop_
_entity.id
_entity.type
_entity.pdbx_description
1 polymer ?
#
loop_
_entity_poly.entity_id
_entity_poly.type
_entity_poly.pdbx_seq_one_letter_code
_entity_poly.pdbx_strand_id
1 'polypeptide(L)'
;MRLCLETATEQFQECAEYEDQGYEACDRWEDQGYEACDDWDDRCCDWWPCSWGCKLISWVCVGWVWVSNMVCVAWVWVSNLVCVAWTVITTTVCLVWALVEIILLPIAWLVELVQSIPVIGRIIDMLGNLIVTIVKRIIDLPTAVLDLIGIRPLKRMELCVIILRDEEGNPVSDQPTLQPFLDETVATFRREANVHVHVSGIHTVAAPSPTYALDVNCDGAAVLEDLWLTGSYFQRAALFNCSLGSTSRIGPVRPQIVVFAVRDIPGTTAGCALGPLTDYLTVEGRNPVCIPHEVGHKVGLWHCCDGTNLANPTCGGIRLRSWQVAIARNSKYISWI
;
A
#
# COMPACT_ATOMS: atom_id res chain seq x y z
N MET A 1 11.66 12.31 -4.87
CA MET A 1 12.68 12.69 -5.88
C MET A 1 13.94 11.83 -5.81
N ARG A 2 14.71 11.81 -4.70
CA ARG A 2 15.94 11.00 -4.58
C ARG A 2 15.72 9.50 -4.85
N LEU A 3 14.72 8.91 -4.19
CA LEU A 3 14.35 7.50 -4.40
C LEU A 3 14.01 7.20 -5.87
N CYS A 4 13.25 8.08 -6.55
CA CYS A 4 12.91 7.91 -7.96
C CYS A 4 14.17 7.87 -8.84
N LEU A 5 15.15 8.75 -8.58
CA LEU A 5 16.39 8.83 -9.35
C LEU A 5 17.27 7.60 -9.12
N GLU A 6 17.38 7.16 -7.86
CA GLU A 6 18.14 5.94 -7.51
C GLU A 6 17.53 4.71 -8.19
N THR A 7 16.19 4.53 -8.11
CA THR A 7 15.50 3.42 -8.80
C THR A 7 15.66 3.48 -10.32
N ALA A 8 15.61 4.68 -10.91
CA ALA A 8 15.80 4.85 -12.35
C ALA A 8 17.20 4.43 -12.79
N THR A 9 18.24 4.82 -12.04
CA THR A 9 19.62 4.44 -12.34
C THR A 9 19.83 2.93 -12.28
N GLU A 10 19.29 2.26 -11.25
CA GLU A 10 19.36 0.80 -11.12
C GLU A 10 18.66 0.10 -12.30
N GLN A 11 17.46 0.54 -12.68
CA GLN A 11 16.73 -0.04 -13.82
C GLN A 11 17.45 0.17 -15.15
N PHE A 12 18.05 1.34 -15.40
CA PHE A 12 18.85 1.56 -16.61
C PHE A 12 20.08 0.65 -16.66
N GLN A 13 20.73 0.40 -15.53
CA GLN A 13 21.85 -0.54 -15.44
C GLN A 13 21.39 -1.96 -15.74
N GLU A 14 20.26 -2.40 -15.16
CA GLU A 14 19.70 -3.73 -15.42
C GLU A 14 19.31 -3.92 -16.90
N CYS A 15 18.69 -2.91 -17.54
CA CYS A 15 18.39 -2.97 -18.97
C CYS A 15 19.67 -3.10 -19.82
N ALA A 16 20.72 -2.35 -19.49
CA ALA A 16 22.00 -2.39 -20.22
C ALA A 16 22.73 -3.73 -20.02
N GLU A 17 22.77 -4.25 -18.79
CA GLU A 17 23.35 -5.57 -18.52
C GLU A 17 22.59 -6.69 -19.24
N TYR A 18 21.26 -6.59 -19.32
CA TYR A 18 20.44 -7.55 -20.07
C TYR A 18 20.74 -7.50 -21.58
N GLU A 19 20.96 -6.30 -22.14
CA GLU A 19 21.36 -6.14 -23.54
C GLU A 19 22.72 -6.80 -23.81
N ASP A 20 23.73 -6.50 -23.00
CA ASP A 20 25.09 -7.03 -23.16
C ASP A 20 25.12 -8.56 -23.02
N GLN A 21 24.51 -9.10 -21.96
CA GLN A 21 24.42 -10.55 -21.75
C GLN A 21 23.59 -11.24 -22.84
N GLY A 22 22.56 -10.56 -23.35
CA GLY A 22 21.71 -11.04 -24.44
C GLY A 22 22.50 -11.22 -25.74
N TYR A 23 23.27 -10.21 -26.15
CA TYR A 23 24.10 -10.31 -27.35
C TYR A 23 25.21 -11.37 -27.18
N GLU A 24 25.91 -11.41 -26.05
CA GLU A 24 26.93 -12.43 -25.79
C GLU A 24 26.37 -13.86 -25.78
N ALA A 25 25.09 -14.03 -25.40
CA ALA A 25 24.41 -15.31 -25.46
C ALA A 25 24.02 -15.69 -26.90
N CYS A 26 23.53 -14.72 -27.69
CA CYS A 26 23.22 -14.93 -29.11
C CYS A 26 24.48 -15.28 -29.91
N ASP A 27 25.58 -14.54 -29.72
CA ASP A 27 26.86 -14.77 -30.40
C ASP A 27 27.43 -16.16 -30.06
N ARG A 28 27.46 -16.55 -28.79
CA ARG A 28 27.87 -17.91 -28.39
C ARG A 28 26.99 -19.00 -29.00
N TRP A 29 25.69 -18.74 -29.13
CA TRP A 29 24.76 -19.70 -29.72
C TRP A 29 24.98 -19.84 -31.23
N GLU A 30 25.29 -18.73 -31.91
CA GLU A 30 25.69 -18.73 -33.32
C GLU A 30 26.98 -19.54 -33.53
N ASP A 31 28.03 -19.26 -32.75
CA ASP A 31 29.32 -19.96 -32.84
C ASP A 31 29.17 -21.47 -32.63
N GLN A 32 28.49 -21.87 -31.53
CA GLN A 32 28.21 -23.29 -31.25
C GLN A 32 27.34 -23.94 -32.33
N GLY A 33 26.42 -23.17 -32.91
CA GLY A 33 25.56 -23.62 -34.00
C GLY A 33 26.37 -23.93 -35.26
N TYR A 34 27.26 -23.01 -35.69
CA TYR A 34 28.11 -23.24 -36.85
C TYR A 34 29.11 -24.37 -36.61
N GLU A 35 29.74 -24.45 -35.45
CA GLU A 35 30.64 -25.56 -35.10
C GLU A 35 29.90 -26.91 -35.17
N ALA A 36 28.66 -26.98 -34.67
CA ALA A 36 27.85 -28.20 -34.75
C ALA A 36 27.44 -28.56 -36.18
N CYS A 37 27.16 -27.57 -37.05
CA CYS A 37 26.86 -27.80 -38.45
C CYS A 37 28.09 -28.28 -39.24
N ASP A 38 29.27 -27.71 -38.96
CA ASP A 38 30.54 -28.04 -39.61
C ASP A 38 31.01 -29.45 -39.21
N ASP A 39 31.00 -29.74 -37.90
CA ASP A 39 31.33 -31.06 -37.37
C ASP A 39 30.34 -32.14 -37.86
N TRP A 40 29.08 -31.79 -38.12
CA TRP A 40 28.13 -32.72 -38.73
C TRP A 40 28.47 -33.02 -40.20
N ASP A 41 28.92 -32.03 -40.98
CA ASP A 41 29.38 -32.23 -42.37
C ASP A 41 30.62 -33.12 -42.41
N ASP A 42 31.59 -32.86 -41.53
CA ASP A 42 32.84 -33.62 -41.38
C ASP A 42 32.63 -35.08 -40.94
N ARG A 43 31.65 -35.32 -40.05
CA ARG A 43 31.32 -36.68 -39.56
C ARG A 43 30.35 -37.44 -40.46
N CYS A 44 29.93 -36.83 -41.57
CA CYS A 44 29.01 -37.44 -42.51
C CYS A 44 29.71 -38.45 -43.43
N CYS A 45 29.03 -38.89 -44.48
CA CYS A 45 29.47 -39.93 -45.40
C CYS A 45 30.04 -39.35 -46.70
N ASP A 46 31.24 -39.78 -47.09
CA ASP A 46 31.95 -39.24 -48.26
C ASP A 46 31.43 -39.78 -49.62
N TRP A 47 30.74 -40.92 -49.59
CA TRP A 47 30.34 -41.64 -50.80
C TRP A 47 29.08 -41.05 -51.43
N TRP A 48 28.99 -41.08 -52.76
CA TRP A 48 27.82 -40.59 -53.49
C TRP A 48 26.68 -41.64 -53.47
N PRO A 49 25.41 -41.28 -53.18
CA PRO A 49 24.82 -39.93 -53.12
C PRO A 49 24.77 -39.31 -51.71
N CYS A 50 25.35 -39.97 -50.71
CA CYS A 50 25.32 -39.58 -49.31
C CYS A 50 25.98 -38.20 -49.07
N SER A 51 27.18 -37.98 -49.64
CA SER A 51 27.91 -36.71 -49.52
C SER A 51 27.16 -35.49 -50.09
N TRP A 52 26.32 -35.68 -51.11
CA TRP A 52 25.46 -34.61 -51.62
C TRP A 52 24.33 -34.26 -50.64
N GLY A 53 23.70 -35.27 -50.03
CA GLY A 53 22.68 -35.09 -49.02
C GLY A 53 23.22 -34.41 -47.75
N CYS A 54 24.45 -34.77 -47.35
CA CYS A 54 25.17 -34.10 -46.26
C CYS A 54 25.30 -32.61 -46.55
N LYS A 55 25.86 -32.25 -47.71
CA LYS A 55 26.06 -30.85 -48.06
C LYS A 55 24.77 -30.02 -48.09
N LEU A 56 23.66 -30.62 -48.51
CA LEU A 56 22.35 -29.97 -48.49
C LEU A 56 21.86 -29.69 -47.06
N ILE A 57 21.98 -30.67 -46.16
CA ILE A 57 21.57 -30.53 -44.76
C ILE A 57 22.48 -29.55 -44.02
N SER A 58 23.79 -29.57 -44.26
CA SER A 58 24.73 -28.59 -43.70
C SER A 58 24.35 -27.16 -44.12
N TRP A 59 24.01 -26.95 -45.39
CA TRP A 59 23.53 -25.65 -45.87
C TRP A 59 22.24 -25.21 -45.16
N VAL A 60 21.29 -26.12 -44.96
CA VAL A 60 20.05 -25.84 -44.20
C VAL A 60 20.36 -25.54 -42.72
N CYS A 61 21.32 -26.25 -42.12
CA CYS A 61 21.78 -26.05 -40.75
C CYS A 61 22.39 -24.66 -40.56
N VAL A 62 23.36 -24.29 -41.40
CA VAL A 62 23.98 -22.95 -41.41
C VAL A 62 22.93 -21.86 -41.64
N GLY A 63 22.02 -22.07 -42.59
CA GLY A 63 20.90 -21.15 -42.83
C GLY A 63 19.99 -20.98 -41.62
N TRP A 64 19.70 -22.06 -40.89
CA TRP A 64 18.88 -22.03 -39.68
C TRP A 64 19.56 -21.31 -38.51
N VAL A 65 20.86 -21.56 -38.30
CA VAL A 65 21.67 -20.87 -37.28
C VAL A 65 21.67 -19.37 -37.56
N TRP A 66 21.91 -18.96 -38.81
CA TRP A 66 21.88 -17.55 -39.20
C TRP A 66 20.52 -16.88 -38.94
N VAL A 67 19.41 -17.51 -39.35
CA VAL A 67 18.06 -16.95 -39.10
C VAL A 67 17.76 -16.86 -37.60
N SER A 68 18.13 -17.89 -36.84
CA SER A 68 17.88 -17.94 -35.40
C SER A 68 18.72 -16.90 -34.64
N ASN A 69 19.97 -16.67 -35.05
CA ASN A 69 20.80 -15.60 -34.50
C ASN A 69 20.19 -14.21 -34.78
N MET A 70 19.75 -13.97 -36.02
CA MET A 70 19.05 -12.73 -36.39
C MET A 70 17.80 -12.47 -35.54
N VAL A 71 17.01 -13.52 -35.27
CA VAL A 71 15.82 -13.41 -34.40
C VAL A 71 16.23 -13.16 -32.94
N CYS A 72 17.30 -13.80 -32.45
CA CYS A 72 17.84 -13.61 -31.12
C CYS A 72 18.28 -12.16 -30.90
N VAL A 73 19.14 -11.63 -31.78
CA VAL A 73 19.64 -10.25 -31.77
C VAL A 73 18.47 -9.26 -31.85
N ALA A 74 17.51 -9.49 -32.75
CA ALA A 74 16.33 -8.64 -32.87
C ALA A 74 15.47 -8.65 -31.59
N TRP A 75 15.32 -9.80 -30.94
CA TRP A 75 14.56 -9.93 -29.69
C TRP A 75 15.24 -9.20 -28.53
N VAL A 76 16.57 -9.32 -28.39
CA VAL A 76 17.37 -8.58 -27.39
C VAL A 76 17.20 -7.08 -27.61
N TRP A 77 17.32 -6.61 -28.85
CA TRP A 77 17.13 -5.21 -29.21
C TRP A 77 15.72 -4.68 -28.87
N VAL A 78 14.66 -5.41 -29.25
CA VAL A 78 13.27 -5.01 -28.92
C VAL A 78 13.05 -4.99 -27.40
N SER A 79 13.55 -5.98 -26.69
CA SER A 79 13.40 -6.08 -25.23
C SER A 79 14.10 -4.92 -24.52
N ASN A 80 15.32 -4.58 -24.94
CA ASN A 80 16.05 -3.43 -24.41
C ASN A 80 15.31 -2.11 -24.68
N LEU A 81 14.81 -1.91 -25.91
CA LEU A 81 14.04 -0.70 -26.26
C LEU A 81 12.79 -0.56 -25.38
N VAL A 82 12.04 -1.64 -25.16
CA VAL A 82 10.86 -1.64 -24.27
C VAL A 82 11.26 -1.37 -22.82
N CYS A 83 12.36 -1.98 -22.33
CA CYS A 83 12.90 -1.78 -20.98
C CYS A 83 13.26 -0.31 -20.73
N VAL A 84 14.03 0.29 -21.65
CA VAL A 84 14.44 1.70 -21.60
C VAL A 84 13.22 2.62 -21.67
N ALA A 85 12.28 2.38 -22.59
CA ALA A 85 11.08 3.19 -22.73
C ALA A 85 10.21 3.14 -21.46
N TRP A 86 10.02 1.96 -20.88
CA TRP A 86 9.28 1.79 -19.62
C TRP A 86 9.96 2.52 -18.46
N THR A 87 11.29 2.41 -18.35
CA THR A 87 12.09 3.10 -17.33
C THR A 87 11.97 4.62 -17.46
N VAL A 88 12.03 5.16 -18.68
CA VAL A 88 11.84 6.61 -18.94
C VAL A 88 10.45 7.07 -18.53
N ILE A 89 9.39 6.33 -18.91
CA ILE A 89 8.00 6.68 -18.59
C ILE A 89 7.80 6.68 -17.08
N THR A 90 8.17 5.60 -16.40
CA THR A 90 7.99 5.45 -14.95
C THR A 90 8.79 6.50 -14.17
N THR A 91 10.04 6.77 -14.56
CA THR A 91 10.88 7.82 -13.97
C THR A 91 10.26 9.20 -14.14
N THR A 92 9.80 9.52 -15.36
CA THR A 92 9.17 10.81 -15.66
C THR A 92 7.91 11.01 -14.80
N VAL A 93 7.05 9.99 -14.71
CA VAL A 93 5.85 10.02 -13.86
C VAL A 93 6.24 10.21 -12.39
N CYS A 94 7.26 9.50 -11.89
CA CYS A 94 7.74 9.64 -10.51
C CYS A 94 8.26 11.05 -10.21
N LEU A 95 9.02 11.66 -11.14
CA LEU A 95 9.56 13.01 -10.99
C LEU A 95 8.45 14.08 -11.03
N VAL A 96 7.54 13.99 -12.00
CA VAL A 96 6.38 14.90 -12.09
C VAL A 96 5.54 14.80 -10.82
N TRP A 97 5.30 13.59 -10.34
CA TRP A 97 4.56 13.37 -9.09
C TRP A 97 5.28 13.98 -7.88
N ALA A 98 6.59 13.80 -7.76
CA ALA A 98 7.36 14.41 -6.67
C ALA A 98 7.32 15.95 -6.70
N LEU A 99 7.31 16.57 -7.88
CA LEU A 99 7.15 18.02 -8.01
C LEU A 99 5.73 18.48 -7.62
N VAL A 100 4.71 17.72 -8.02
CA VAL A 100 3.32 17.95 -7.61
C VAL A 100 3.20 17.87 -6.10
N GLU A 101 3.81 16.88 -5.44
CA GLU A 101 3.82 16.77 -3.97
C GLU A 101 4.44 18.02 -3.31
N ILE A 102 5.58 18.53 -3.80
CA ILE A 102 6.20 19.74 -3.24
C ILE A 102 5.25 20.94 -3.26
N ILE A 103 4.43 21.07 -4.31
CA ILE A 103 3.45 22.16 -4.44
C ILE A 103 2.19 21.88 -3.59
N LEU A 104 1.75 20.63 -3.56
CA LEU A 104 0.56 20.23 -2.82
C LEU A 104 0.77 20.24 -1.31
N LEU A 105 1.98 19.97 -0.80
CA LEU A 105 2.27 19.96 0.64
C LEU A 105 1.94 21.29 1.37
N PRO A 106 2.40 22.47 0.92
CA PRO A 106 2.05 23.73 1.58
C PRO A 106 0.57 24.07 1.42
N ILE A 107 -0.03 23.77 0.26
CA ILE A 107 -1.48 23.93 0.05
C ILE A 107 -2.23 23.01 1.00
N ALA A 108 -1.76 21.79 1.16
CA ALA A 108 -2.35 20.79 2.03
C ALA A 108 -2.34 21.27 3.48
N TRP A 109 -1.19 21.75 3.95
CA TRP A 109 -1.07 22.35 5.27
C TRP A 109 -2.01 23.55 5.47
N LEU A 110 -2.16 24.42 4.46
CA LEU A 110 -3.10 25.56 4.53
C LEU A 110 -4.56 25.10 4.56
N VAL A 111 -4.91 24.11 3.75
CA VAL A 111 -6.25 23.51 3.74
C VAL A 111 -6.54 22.84 5.06
N GLU A 112 -5.59 22.12 5.65
CA GLU A 112 -5.73 21.51 6.98
C GLU A 112 -5.90 22.56 8.08
N LEU A 113 -5.21 23.71 7.96
CA LEU A 113 -5.38 24.83 8.87
C LEU A 113 -6.80 25.40 8.78
N VAL A 114 -7.35 25.54 7.56
CA VAL A 114 -8.75 25.92 7.35
C VAL A 114 -9.70 24.82 7.84
N GLN A 115 -9.38 23.55 7.62
CA GLN A 115 -10.17 22.40 8.10
C GLN A 115 -10.17 22.27 9.63
N SER A 116 -9.18 22.85 10.31
CA SER A 116 -9.14 22.92 11.77
C SER A 116 -10.18 23.88 12.36
N ILE A 117 -10.78 24.76 11.53
CA ILE A 117 -11.87 25.64 11.93
C ILE A 117 -13.08 24.76 12.31
N PRO A 118 -13.61 24.89 13.55
CA PRO A 118 -14.75 24.13 13.99
C PRO A 118 -15.92 24.23 13.01
N VAL A 119 -16.68 23.14 12.90
CA VAL A 119 -17.86 22.98 12.04
C VAL A 119 -17.53 23.00 10.54
N ILE A 120 -17.18 24.15 9.97
CA ILE A 120 -17.02 24.31 8.51
C ILE A 120 -15.87 23.44 8.00
N GLY A 121 -14.74 23.48 8.69
CA GLY A 121 -13.56 22.73 8.31
C GLY A 121 -13.77 21.22 8.39
N ARG A 122 -14.46 20.75 9.43
CA ARG A 122 -14.81 19.34 9.62
C ARG A 122 -15.81 18.83 8.59
N ILE A 123 -16.82 19.64 8.21
CA ILE A 123 -17.76 19.26 7.14
C ILE A 123 -17.01 19.04 5.82
N ILE A 124 -16.08 19.94 5.48
CA ILE A 124 -15.26 19.82 4.26
C ILE A 124 -14.39 18.56 4.33
N ASP A 125 -13.75 18.28 5.47
CA ASP A 125 -12.93 17.09 5.67
C ASP A 125 -13.76 15.80 5.54
N MET A 126 -14.93 15.72 6.16
CA MET A 126 -15.83 14.56 6.05
C MET A 126 -16.28 14.32 4.61
N LEU A 127 -16.64 15.38 3.87
CA LEU A 127 -17.04 15.27 2.46
C LEU A 127 -15.85 14.84 1.59
N GLY A 128 -14.65 15.40 1.81
CA GLY A 128 -13.44 15.00 1.12
C GLY A 128 -13.11 13.53 1.37
N ASN A 129 -13.15 13.10 2.62
CA ASN A 129 -12.91 11.72 3.03
C ASN A 129 -13.92 10.74 2.40
N LEU A 130 -15.19 11.14 2.27
CA LEU A 130 -16.21 10.37 1.59
C LEU A 130 -15.93 10.25 0.09
N ILE A 131 -15.62 11.37 -0.59
CA ILE A 131 -15.30 11.40 -2.02
C ILE A 131 -14.09 10.51 -2.33
N VAL A 132 -13.00 10.65 -1.57
CA VAL A 132 -11.78 9.83 -1.75
C VAL A 132 -12.09 8.35 -1.54
N THR A 133 -12.91 8.02 -0.53
CA THR A 133 -13.34 6.63 -0.29
C THR A 133 -14.11 6.07 -1.48
N ILE A 134 -15.04 6.83 -2.06
CA ILE A 134 -15.84 6.41 -3.22
C ILE A 134 -14.94 6.23 -4.44
N VAL A 135 -14.10 7.22 -4.76
CA VAL A 135 -13.18 7.17 -5.91
C VAL A 135 -12.24 5.99 -5.80
N LYS A 136 -11.63 5.77 -4.62
CA LYS A 136 -10.73 4.62 -4.43
C LYS A 136 -11.47 3.29 -4.59
N ARG A 137 -12.70 3.19 -4.06
CA ARG A 137 -13.52 1.99 -4.21
C ARG A 137 -13.81 1.61 -5.66
N ILE A 138 -14.01 2.62 -6.51
CA ILE A 138 -14.23 2.45 -7.94
C ILE A 138 -12.93 2.00 -8.63
N ILE A 139 -11.81 2.68 -8.35
CA ILE A 139 -10.50 2.37 -8.95
C ILE A 139 -10.04 0.95 -8.60
N ASP A 140 -10.23 0.53 -7.35
CA ASP A 140 -9.79 -0.78 -6.85
C ASP A 140 -10.83 -1.90 -7.04
N LEU A 141 -11.97 -1.61 -7.69
CA LEU A 141 -13.02 -2.61 -7.95
C LEU A 141 -12.50 -3.87 -8.68
N PRO A 142 -11.62 -3.79 -9.70
CA PRO A 142 -11.02 -4.98 -10.30
C PRO A 142 -10.24 -5.84 -9.29
N THR A 143 -9.57 -5.20 -8.34
CA THR A 143 -8.83 -5.91 -7.28
C THR A 143 -9.80 -6.58 -6.30
N ALA A 144 -10.91 -5.94 -5.97
CA ALA A 144 -11.93 -6.56 -5.13
C ALA A 144 -12.51 -7.83 -5.76
N VAL A 145 -12.64 -7.87 -7.10
CA VAL A 145 -13.03 -9.09 -7.82
C VAL A 145 -11.97 -10.18 -7.69
N LEU A 146 -10.68 -9.84 -7.82
CA LEU A 146 -9.57 -10.78 -7.59
C LEU A 146 -9.56 -11.32 -6.15
N ASP A 147 -9.83 -10.46 -5.16
CA ASP A 147 -9.87 -10.85 -3.75
C ASP A 147 -11.01 -11.85 -3.45
N LEU A 148 -12.16 -11.68 -4.12
CA LEU A 148 -13.31 -12.59 -4.01
C LEU A 148 -13.03 -13.99 -4.57
N ILE A 149 -12.18 -14.11 -5.60
CA ILE A 149 -11.74 -15.40 -6.15
C ILE A 149 -10.47 -15.94 -5.45
N GLY A 150 -9.97 -15.25 -4.43
CA GLY A 150 -8.86 -15.71 -3.58
C GLY A 150 -7.47 -15.22 -4.00
N ILE A 151 -7.35 -14.44 -5.07
CA ILE A 151 -6.07 -13.84 -5.49
C ILE A 151 -5.86 -12.57 -4.67
N ARG A 152 -5.06 -12.68 -3.60
CA ARG A 152 -4.83 -11.61 -2.63
C ARG A 152 -3.36 -11.18 -2.65
N PRO A 153 -2.91 -10.41 -3.66
CA PRO A 153 -1.56 -9.85 -3.66
C PRO A 153 -1.35 -8.97 -2.41
N LEU A 154 -0.10 -8.91 -1.94
CA LEU A 154 0.23 -8.25 -0.69
C LEU A 154 -0.01 -6.73 -0.80
N LYS A 155 -0.75 -6.18 0.16
CA LYS A 155 -0.99 -4.73 0.31
C LYS A 155 -0.43 -4.22 1.64
N ARG A 156 -0.36 -2.91 1.83
CA ARG A 156 0.08 -2.25 3.07
C ARG A 156 -1.00 -1.34 3.67
N MET A 157 -0.93 -1.15 4.99
CA MET A 157 -1.74 -0.20 5.76
C MET A 157 -0.85 0.47 6.82
N GLU A 158 -1.01 1.76 7.06
CA GLU A 158 -0.25 2.52 8.05
C GLU A 158 -1.12 2.88 9.26
N LEU A 159 -0.60 2.65 10.46
CA LEU A 159 -1.20 3.07 11.73
C LEU A 159 -0.26 4.02 12.47
N CYS A 160 -0.80 5.07 13.08
CA CYS A 160 -0.08 5.92 14.02
C CYS A 160 -0.88 6.05 15.31
N VAL A 161 -0.24 5.89 16.46
CA VAL A 161 -0.92 5.90 17.75
C VAL A 161 -0.56 7.16 18.52
N ILE A 162 -1.55 7.83 19.08
CA ILE A 162 -1.40 9.02 19.92
C ILE A 162 -2.02 8.74 21.29
N ILE A 163 -1.20 8.80 22.33
CA ILE A 163 -1.58 8.69 23.73
C ILE A 163 -1.83 10.10 24.26
N LEU A 164 -3.06 10.35 24.71
CA LEU A 164 -3.43 11.60 25.36
C LEU A 164 -2.89 11.68 26.79
N ARG A 165 -2.85 12.89 27.35
CA ARG A 165 -2.52 13.13 28.76
C ARG A 165 -3.74 13.65 29.49
N ASP A 166 -3.99 13.15 30.69
CA ASP A 166 -5.00 13.71 31.59
C ASP A 166 -4.64 15.15 32.01
N GLU A 167 -5.54 15.76 32.77
CA GLU A 167 -5.47 17.13 33.26
C GLU A 167 -4.27 17.35 34.19
N GLU A 168 -3.85 16.31 34.91
CA GLU A 168 -2.63 16.29 35.73
C GLU A 168 -1.35 16.08 34.91
N GLY A 169 -1.48 15.80 33.61
CA GLY A 169 -0.39 15.57 32.69
C GLY A 169 0.13 14.12 32.68
N ASN A 170 -0.54 13.17 33.29
CA ASN A 170 -0.20 11.75 33.18
C ASN A 170 -0.72 11.17 31.86
N PRO A 171 0.05 10.30 31.18
CA PRO A 171 -0.45 9.63 29.99
C PRO A 171 -1.59 8.67 30.34
N VAL A 172 -2.64 8.63 29.53
CA VAL A 172 -3.82 7.75 29.76
C VAL A 172 -3.53 6.27 29.46
N SER A 173 -2.39 5.97 28.83
CA SER A 173 -1.92 4.64 28.49
C SER A 173 -0.40 4.64 28.32
N ASP A 174 0.19 3.50 28.00
CA ASP A 174 1.59 3.36 27.64
C ASP A 174 1.78 2.34 26.51
N GLN A 175 2.97 2.35 25.90
CA GLN A 175 3.28 1.44 24.80
C GLN A 175 3.14 -0.05 25.20
N PRO A 176 3.67 -0.53 26.35
CA PRO A 176 3.46 -1.92 26.76
C PRO A 176 1.99 -2.35 26.85
N THR A 177 1.10 -1.46 27.27
CA THR A 177 -0.34 -1.71 27.36
C THR A 177 -0.98 -1.83 25.97
N LEU A 178 -0.56 -1.00 25.01
CA LEU A 178 -1.13 -0.95 23.67
C LEU A 178 -0.55 -2.01 22.72
N GLN A 179 0.72 -2.37 22.90
CA GLN A 179 1.48 -3.20 21.94
C GLN A 179 0.82 -4.56 21.64
N PRO A 180 0.30 -5.34 22.62
CA PRO A 180 -0.31 -6.63 22.33
C PRO A 180 -1.50 -6.53 21.36
N PHE A 181 -2.29 -5.46 21.45
CA PHE A 181 -3.47 -5.26 20.61
C PHE A 181 -3.11 -4.69 19.23
N LEU A 182 -2.03 -3.91 19.15
CA LEU A 182 -1.43 -3.51 17.87
C LEU A 182 -0.86 -4.72 17.14
N ASP A 183 -0.15 -5.59 17.84
CA ASP A 183 0.41 -6.84 17.30
C ASP A 183 -0.72 -7.78 16.82
N GLU A 184 -1.82 -7.89 17.58
CA GLU A 184 -3.01 -8.63 17.17
C GLU A 184 -3.66 -8.03 15.91
N THR A 185 -3.69 -6.70 15.80
CA THR A 185 -4.17 -6.01 14.59
C THR A 185 -3.31 -6.36 13.39
N VAL A 186 -1.98 -6.25 13.53
CA VAL A 186 -1.00 -6.63 12.49
C VAL A 186 -1.19 -8.09 12.08
N ALA A 187 -1.26 -9.00 13.06
CA ALA A 187 -1.41 -10.43 12.81
C ALA A 187 -2.75 -10.76 12.12
N THR A 188 -3.84 -10.12 12.55
CA THR A 188 -5.19 -10.35 12.01
C THR A 188 -5.28 -9.90 10.55
N PHE A 189 -4.85 -8.68 10.24
CA PHE A 189 -4.88 -8.18 8.87
C PHE A 189 -3.90 -8.91 7.95
N ARG A 190 -2.74 -9.35 8.47
CA ARG A 190 -1.81 -10.18 7.71
C ARG A 190 -2.40 -11.55 7.40
N ARG A 191 -2.97 -12.23 8.39
CA ARG A 191 -3.50 -13.59 8.26
C ARG A 191 -4.77 -13.64 7.43
N GLU A 192 -5.73 -12.76 7.73
CA GLU A 192 -7.07 -12.86 7.16
C GLU A 192 -7.18 -12.13 5.80
N ALA A 193 -6.45 -11.02 5.63
CA ALA A 193 -6.56 -10.16 4.45
C ALA A 193 -5.26 -10.04 3.62
N ASN A 194 -4.15 -10.69 3.99
CA ASN A 194 -2.83 -10.49 3.38
C ASN A 194 -2.46 -9.00 3.24
N VAL A 195 -2.62 -8.25 4.33
CA VAL A 195 -2.25 -6.84 4.44
C VAL A 195 -1.13 -6.72 5.46
N HIS A 196 -0.03 -6.07 5.09
CA HIS A 196 1.05 -5.73 6.00
C HIS A 196 0.72 -4.40 6.69
N VAL A 197 0.42 -4.48 7.98
CA VAL A 197 0.15 -3.29 8.80
C VAL A 197 1.46 -2.81 9.40
N HIS A 198 1.81 -1.55 9.15
CA HIS A 198 2.98 -0.90 9.69
C HIS A 198 2.55 0.14 10.74
N VAL A 199 3.07 0.02 11.96
CA VAL A 199 2.83 1.00 13.02
C VAL A 199 3.95 2.02 12.96
N SER A 200 3.66 3.20 12.41
CA SER A 200 4.67 4.25 12.16
C SER A 200 5.25 4.85 13.44
N GLY A 201 4.50 4.80 14.54
CA GLY A 201 4.92 5.31 15.83
C GLY A 201 3.81 5.30 16.88
N ILE A 202 4.23 5.35 18.15
CA ILE A 202 3.38 5.54 19.32
C ILE A 202 3.88 6.80 20.01
N HIS A 203 3.05 7.85 19.98
CA HIS A 203 3.42 9.19 20.45
C HIS A 203 2.59 9.54 21.67
N THR A 204 3.17 10.19 22.66
CA THR A 204 2.40 10.82 23.74
C THR A 204 2.37 12.32 23.49
N VAL A 205 1.19 12.93 23.58
CA VAL A 205 1.07 14.40 23.46
C VAL A 205 1.90 15.08 24.55
N ALA A 206 2.48 16.24 24.24
CA ALA A 206 3.37 16.94 25.17
C ALA A 206 2.60 17.65 26.30
N ALA A 207 1.42 18.21 25.99
CA ALA A 207 0.60 18.98 26.92
C ALA A 207 -0.63 18.18 27.37
N PRO A 208 -1.18 18.46 28.57
CA PRO A 208 -2.48 17.94 29.00
C PRO A 208 -3.55 18.11 27.93
N SER A 209 -4.36 17.07 27.74
CA SER A 209 -5.49 17.09 26.83
C SER A 209 -6.73 17.68 27.52
N PRO A 210 -7.58 18.39 26.78
CA PRO A 210 -8.83 18.88 27.34
C PRO A 210 -9.81 17.71 27.58
N THR A 211 -10.69 17.86 28.57
CA THR A 211 -11.64 16.81 28.99
C THR A 211 -12.52 16.31 27.83
N TYR A 212 -12.99 17.20 26.95
CA TYR A 212 -13.79 16.85 25.78
C TYR A 212 -13.08 15.97 24.74
N ALA A 213 -11.75 15.84 24.81
CA ALA A 213 -10.96 14.94 23.98
C ALA A 213 -10.52 13.67 24.76
N LEU A 214 -10.60 13.70 26.08
CA LEU A 214 -10.30 12.58 26.98
C LEU A 214 -11.51 11.68 27.18
N ASP A 215 -12.70 12.27 27.27
CA ASP A 215 -13.97 11.59 27.49
C ASP A 215 -14.83 11.81 26.24
N VAL A 216 -14.85 10.82 25.36
CA VAL A 216 -15.48 10.93 24.04
C VAL A 216 -16.71 10.04 23.96
N ASN A 217 -17.84 10.59 23.54
CA ASN A 217 -19.01 9.76 23.32
C ASN A 217 -18.81 8.87 22.09
N CYS A 218 -19.47 7.72 22.07
CA CYS A 218 -19.68 6.94 20.85
C CYS A 218 -21.13 7.11 20.35
N ASP A 219 -21.49 6.49 19.23
CA ASP A 219 -22.77 6.60 18.53
C ASP A 219 -23.01 7.92 17.75
N GLY A 220 -24.27 8.24 17.43
CA GLY A 220 -24.63 9.42 16.64
C GLY A 220 -24.21 10.75 17.29
N ALA A 221 -24.02 10.77 18.62
CA ALA A 221 -23.49 11.93 19.33
C ALA A 221 -22.03 12.22 18.96
N ALA A 222 -21.24 11.18 18.69
CA ALA A 222 -19.84 11.30 18.32
C ALA A 222 -19.64 12.07 17.00
N VAL A 223 -20.59 11.95 16.05
CA VAL A 223 -20.55 12.75 14.81
C VAL A 223 -20.72 14.24 15.11
N LEU A 224 -21.61 14.60 16.04
CA LEU A 224 -21.84 16.00 16.40
C LEU A 224 -20.64 16.58 17.18
N GLU A 225 -20.05 15.80 18.07
CA GLU A 225 -18.84 16.19 18.81
C GLU A 225 -17.63 16.36 17.90
N ASP A 226 -17.50 15.49 16.90
CA ASP A 226 -16.46 15.56 15.88
C ASP A 226 -16.57 16.80 14.99
N LEU A 227 -17.79 17.34 14.81
CA LEU A 227 -17.98 18.63 14.13
C LEU A 227 -17.52 19.81 14.98
N TRP A 228 -17.29 19.62 16.28
CA TRP A 228 -16.97 20.68 17.23
C TRP A 228 -15.51 20.65 17.69
N LEU A 229 -15.25 21.05 18.94
CA LEU A 229 -13.91 21.19 19.51
C LEU A 229 -13.14 19.85 19.57
N THR A 230 -13.84 18.73 19.79
CA THR A 230 -13.24 17.40 19.89
C THR A 230 -12.57 16.99 18.58
N GLY A 231 -13.28 17.07 17.45
CA GLY A 231 -12.70 16.75 16.14
C GLY A 231 -11.59 17.71 15.74
N SER A 232 -11.72 19.02 16.01
CA SER A 232 -10.65 20.00 15.79
C SER A 232 -9.39 19.72 16.61
N TYR A 233 -9.53 19.17 17.82
CA TYR A 233 -8.40 18.74 18.64
C TYR A 233 -7.70 17.51 18.03
N PHE A 234 -8.46 16.48 17.64
CA PHE A 234 -7.92 15.24 17.06
C PHE A 234 -7.20 15.46 15.72
N GLN A 235 -7.88 16.00 14.70
CA GLN A 235 -7.45 17.29 14.16
C GLN A 235 -5.95 17.62 14.14
N ARG A 236 -5.67 18.57 15.02
CA ARG A 236 -4.40 19.19 15.31
C ARG A 236 -3.40 18.23 15.95
N ALA A 237 -3.86 17.34 16.83
CA ALA A 237 -2.98 16.36 17.48
C ALA A 237 -2.38 15.39 16.45
N ALA A 238 -3.19 14.91 15.49
CA ALA A 238 -2.72 14.10 14.37
C ALA A 238 -1.70 14.86 13.51
N LEU A 239 -1.98 16.14 13.18
CA LEU A 239 -1.06 16.98 12.40
C LEU A 239 0.34 17.07 13.03
N PHE A 240 0.42 17.24 14.36
CA PHE A 240 1.68 17.46 15.05
C PHE A 240 2.43 16.18 15.44
N ASN A 241 1.72 15.05 15.61
CA ASN A 241 2.33 13.81 16.09
C ASN A 241 2.42 12.72 15.01
N CYS A 242 1.59 12.78 13.96
CA CYS A 242 1.49 11.78 12.89
C CYS A 242 1.55 12.47 11.51
N SER A 243 2.68 13.11 11.19
CA SER A 243 2.83 13.96 10.00
C SER A 243 2.64 13.24 8.66
N LEU A 244 2.82 11.91 8.61
CA LEU A 244 2.56 11.11 7.41
C LEU A 244 1.08 11.14 7.03
N GLY A 245 0.17 11.16 8.02
CA GLY A 245 -1.28 11.22 7.81
C GLY A 245 -1.77 12.54 7.18
N SER A 246 -1.11 13.67 7.46
CA SER A 246 -1.47 15.00 6.94
C SER A 246 -1.49 15.05 5.40
N THR A 247 -0.49 14.44 4.76
CA THR A 247 -0.42 14.38 3.29
C THR A 247 -1.48 13.48 2.67
N SER A 248 -1.96 12.50 3.43
CA SER A 248 -2.93 11.50 2.98
C SER A 248 -4.38 11.97 2.98
N ARG A 249 -4.66 13.13 3.60
CA ARG A 249 -5.99 13.76 3.60
C ARG A 249 -6.27 14.54 2.32
N ILE A 250 -5.23 14.93 1.59
CA ILE A 250 -5.31 15.84 0.44
C ILE A 250 -4.84 15.19 -0.85
N GLY A 251 -4.08 14.10 -0.76
CA GLY A 251 -3.71 13.26 -1.90
C GLY A 251 -3.91 11.77 -1.63
N PRO A 252 -3.94 10.94 -2.68
CA PRO A 252 -4.08 9.48 -2.57
C PRO A 252 -2.83 8.77 -2.00
N VAL A 253 -1.88 9.52 -1.43
CA VAL A 253 -0.55 9.03 -1.09
C VAL A 253 -0.51 8.61 0.38
N ARG A 254 -0.34 7.31 0.60
CA ARG A 254 -0.10 6.68 1.92
C ARG A 254 -1.10 7.06 3.02
N PRO A 255 -2.39 6.73 2.84
CA PRO A 255 -3.41 6.90 3.88
C PRO A 255 -3.07 6.14 5.14
N GLN A 256 -3.12 6.89 6.24
CA GLN A 256 -2.79 6.45 7.59
C GLN A 256 -4.04 6.53 8.46
N ILE A 257 -4.22 5.55 9.33
CA ILE A 257 -5.25 5.57 10.37
C ILE A 257 -4.58 6.04 11.67
N VAL A 258 -5.16 7.05 12.30
CA VAL A 258 -4.68 7.55 13.61
C VAL A 258 -5.50 6.93 14.73
N VAL A 259 -4.84 6.32 15.71
CA VAL A 259 -5.46 5.70 16.89
C VAL A 259 -5.22 6.60 18.08
N PHE A 260 -6.27 7.20 18.63
CA PHE A 260 -6.18 7.98 19.87
C PHE A 260 -6.50 7.11 21.07
N ALA A 261 -5.56 6.96 21.99
CA ALA A 261 -5.83 6.43 23.32
C ALA A 261 -6.39 7.56 24.18
N VAL A 262 -7.66 7.43 24.58
CA VAL A 262 -8.42 8.39 25.38
C VAL A 262 -8.64 7.85 26.80
N ARG A 263 -9.20 8.67 27.71
CA ARG A 263 -9.42 8.26 29.10
C ARG A 263 -10.63 7.34 29.23
N ASP A 264 -11.76 7.75 28.68
CA ASP A 264 -13.05 7.09 28.86
C ASP A 264 -13.90 7.19 27.59
N ILE A 265 -14.60 6.11 27.26
CA ILE A 265 -15.62 6.11 26.21
C ILE A 265 -16.94 5.67 26.86
N PRO A 266 -17.83 6.62 27.20
CA PRO A 266 -19.01 6.32 28.00
C PRO A 266 -19.87 5.21 27.39
N GLY A 267 -20.36 4.32 28.25
CA GLY A 267 -21.26 3.24 27.86
C GLY A 267 -20.64 1.86 28.06
N THR A 268 -20.89 0.96 27.11
CA THR A 268 -20.41 -0.43 27.15
C THR A 268 -19.36 -0.71 26.07
N THR A 269 -18.76 0.33 25.50
CA THR A 269 -17.83 0.26 24.37
C THR A 269 -16.46 0.80 24.79
N ALA A 270 -15.39 0.08 24.49
CA ALA A 270 -14.02 0.54 24.78
C ALA A 270 -13.32 1.16 23.54
N GLY A 271 -14.08 1.44 22.49
CA GLY A 271 -13.60 1.97 21.23
C GLY A 271 -14.70 2.71 20.47
N CYS A 272 -14.30 3.61 19.58
CA CYS A 272 -15.21 4.27 18.66
C CYS A 272 -14.54 4.65 17.34
N ALA A 273 -15.21 4.34 16.24
CA ALA A 273 -14.84 4.76 14.90
C ALA A 273 -16.05 5.30 14.14
N LEU A 274 -15.96 6.55 13.68
CA LEU A 274 -16.99 7.23 12.85
C LEU A 274 -17.00 6.74 11.39
N GLY A 275 -16.67 5.47 11.16
CA GLY A 275 -16.54 4.88 9.84
C GLY A 275 -15.51 5.60 8.96
N PRO A 276 -15.72 5.66 7.64
CA PRO A 276 -14.74 6.22 6.68
C PRO A 276 -14.73 7.77 6.64
N LEU A 277 -15.60 8.42 7.41
CA LEU A 277 -15.77 9.88 7.41
C LEU A 277 -14.63 10.61 8.10
N THR A 278 -13.98 9.96 9.06
CA THR A 278 -12.77 10.46 9.72
C THR A 278 -11.63 9.47 9.53
N ASP A 279 -10.39 9.94 9.63
CA ASP A 279 -9.19 9.14 9.50
C ASP A 279 -8.57 8.70 10.83
N TYR A 280 -9.27 9.00 11.92
CA TYR A 280 -8.88 8.59 13.25
C TYR A 280 -9.99 7.83 13.96
N LEU A 281 -9.60 6.98 14.90
CA LEU A 281 -10.46 6.25 15.82
C LEU A 281 -10.01 6.52 17.25
N THR A 282 -10.90 6.30 18.22
CA THR A 282 -10.59 6.41 19.65
C THR A 282 -10.71 5.05 20.32
N VAL A 283 -9.84 4.79 21.31
CA VAL A 283 -9.89 3.60 22.16
C VAL A 283 -9.58 3.98 23.60
N GLU A 284 -10.18 3.29 24.56
CA GLU A 284 -9.85 3.49 25.97
C GLU A 284 -8.41 3.06 26.24
N GLY A 285 -7.60 3.99 26.75
CA GLY A 285 -6.18 3.75 27.00
C GLY A 285 -5.92 2.63 28.00
N ARG A 286 -6.84 2.41 28.94
CA ARG A 286 -6.76 1.34 29.96
C ARG A 286 -7.33 0.01 29.49
N ASN A 287 -8.14 0.00 28.42
CA ASN A 287 -8.75 -1.20 27.86
C ASN A 287 -8.74 -1.18 26.32
N PRO A 288 -7.56 -1.26 25.68
CA PRO A 288 -7.42 -1.10 24.23
C PRO A 288 -7.82 -2.36 23.42
N VAL A 289 -8.65 -3.24 23.97
CA VAL A 289 -9.11 -4.49 23.32
C VAL A 289 -9.83 -4.25 21.99
N CYS A 290 -10.39 -3.05 21.80
CA CYS A 290 -11.12 -2.70 20.61
C CYS A 290 -10.25 -2.20 19.44
N ILE A 291 -8.91 -2.06 19.59
CA ILE A 291 -8.07 -1.56 18.49
C ILE A 291 -8.28 -2.35 17.17
N PRO A 292 -8.21 -3.70 17.13
CA PRO A 292 -8.43 -4.43 15.88
C PRO A 292 -9.83 -4.19 15.27
N HIS A 293 -10.85 -4.12 16.14
CA HIS A 293 -12.25 -3.93 15.77
C HIS A 293 -12.49 -2.54 15.16
N GLU A 294 -12.03 -1.48 15.82
CA GLU A 294 -12.17 -0.11 15.33
C GLU A 294 -11.39 0.14 14.03
N VAL A 295 -10.21 -0.49 13.88
CA VAL A 295 -9.47 -0.47 12.60
C VAL A 295 -10.30 -1.16 11.51
N GLY A 296 -11.01 -2.23 11.85
CA GLY A 296 -12.01 -2.87 10.98
C GLY A 296 -13.08 -1.90 10.47
N HIS A 297 -13.63 -1.07 11.36
CA HIS A 297 -14.59 -0.04 10.97
C HIS A 297 -14.00 1.02 10.04
N LYS A 298 -12.73 1.40 10.25
CA LYS A 298 -12.03 2.34 9.36
C LYS A 298 -11.81 1.83 7.96
N VAL A 299 -11.64 0.52 7.80
CA VAL A 299 -11.58 -0.09 6.47
C VAL A 299 -12.96 -0.43 5.89
N GLY A 300 -14.02 0.07 6.53
CA GLY A 300 -15.39 0.03 6.03
C GLY A 300 -16.15 -1.24 6.36
N LEU A 301 -15.72 -1.98 7.39
CA LEU A 301 -16.49 -3.09 7.94
C LEU A 301 -17.60 -2.55 8.84
N TRP A 302 -18.75 -3.19 8.79
CA TRP A 302 -19.92 -2.86 9.62
C TRP A 302 -20.15 -4.00 10.59
N HIS A 303 -20.80 -3.69 11.71
CA HIS A 303 -21.15 -4.71 12.70
C HIS A 303 -21.87 -5.88 12.04
N CYS A 304 -21.38 -7.09 12.28
CA CYS A 304 -21.98 -8.29 11.76
C CYS A 304 -21.63 -9.52 12.61
N CYS A 305 -22.34 -10.61 12.29
CA CYS A 305 -21.83 -11.97 12.46
C CYS A 305 -21.66 -12.45 13.91
N ASP A 306 -21.01 -13.60 14.07
CA ASP A 306 -20.74 -14.27 15.34
C ASP A 306 -19.58 -13.62 16.12
N GLY A 307 -19.40 -14.03 17.38
CA GLY A 307 -18.40 -13.49 18.30
C GLY A 307 -16.94 -13.66 17.89
N THR A 308 -16.63 -14.47 16.87
CA THR A 308 -15.25 -14.64 16.39
C THR A 308 -14.90 -13.65 15.28
N ASN A 309 -15.90 -12.96 14.72
CA ASN A 309 -15.71 -12.03 13.62
C ASN A 309 -15.07 -10.72 14.10
N LEU A 310 -14.11 -10.19 13.33
CA LEU A 310 -13.45 -8.92 13.64
C LEU A 310 -14.43 -7.74 13.76
N ALA A 311 -15.57 -7.81 13.07
CA ALA A 311 -16.60 -6.78 13.11
C ALA A 311 -17.80 -7.19 14.00
N ASN A 312 -17.59 -8.02 15.01
CA ASN A 312 -18.65 -8.34 15.98
C ASN A 312 -19.00 -7.11 16.82
N PRO A 313 -20.28 -6.86 17.21
CA PRO A 313 -20.62 -5.75 18.10
C PRO A 313 -19.86 -5.69 19.43
N THR A 314 -19.19 -6.78 19.83
CA THR A 314 -18.27 -6.87 20.96
C THR A 314 -16.86 -7.13 20.45
N CYS A 315 -15.90 -6.38 21.00
CA CYS A 315 -14.49 -6.50 20.65
C CYS A 315 -13.90 -7.87 21.04
N GLY A 316 -12.84 -8.29 20.34
CA GLY A 316 -12.10 -9.55 20.59
C GLY A 316 -12.25 -10.61 19.49
N GLY A 317 -13.07 -10.37 18.48
CA GLY A 317 -13.07 -11.19 17.27
C GLY A 317 -11.89 -10.88 16.36
N ILE A 318 -11.43 -11.87 15.59
CA ILE A 318 -10.21 -11.79 14.75
C ILE A 318 -10.39 -12.40 13.36
N ARG A 319 -11.60 -12.83 13.00
CA ARG A 319 -11.88 -13.50 11.71
C ARG A 319 -12.54 -12.57 10.72
N LEU A 320 -12.17 -12.69 9.44
CA LEU A 320 -12.84 -11.99 8.35
C LEU A 320 -13.43 -12.98 7.36
N ARG A 321 -14.67 -12.73 6.93
CA ARG A 321 -15.29 -13.43 5.80
C ARG A 321 -14.70 -12.92 4.49
N SER A 322 -14.73 -13.73 3.43
CA SER A 322 -14.15 -13.36 2.12
C SER A 322 -14.67 -12.02 1.58
N TRP A 323 -15.96 -11.71 1.76
CA TRP A 323 -16.50 -10.42 1.34
C TRP A 323 -16.03 -9.25 2.22
N GLN A 324 -15.78 -9.48 3.52
CA GLN A 324 -15.19 -8.47 4.41
C GLN A 324 -13.74 -8.20 4.02
N VAL A 325 -12.99 -9.23 3.64
CA VAL A 325 -11.63 -9.09 3.10
C VAL A 325 -11.64 -8.21 1.84
N ALA A 326 -12.55 -8.46 0.90
CA ALA A 326 -12.69 -7.65 -0.31
C ALA A 326 -13.07 -6.18 -0.01
N ILE A 327 -13.95 -5.94 0.98
CA ILE A 327 -14.28 -4.57 1.42
C ILE A 327 -13.08 -3.88 2.05
N ALA A 328 -12.42 -4.55 3.01
CA ALA A 328 -11.30 -4.00 3.74
C ALA A 328 -10.12 -3.65 2.81
N ARG A 329 -9.75 -4.58 1.92
CA ARG A 329 -8.66 -4.41 0.94
C ARG A 329 -8.96 -3.37 -0.15
N ASN A 330 -10.23 -3.00 -0.31
CA ASN A 330 -10.70 -1.92 -1.17
C ASN A 330 -10.96 -0.62 -0.36
N SER A 331 -10.44 -0.52 0.86
CA SER A 331 -10.46 0.72 1.63
C SER A 331 -9.42 1.71 1.09
N LYS A 332 -9.68 3.02 1.27
CA LYS A 332 -8.67 4.04 0.99
C LYS A 332 -7.39 3.80 1.78
N TYR A 333 -7.48 3.34 3.03
CA TYR A 333 -6.32 3.10 3.92
C TYR A 333 -5.42 1.92 3.51
N ILE A 334 -5.77 1.16 2.49
CA ILE A 334 -5.01 -0.01 2.05
C ILE A 334 -4.50 0.21 0.62
N SER A 335 -3.18 0.30 0.48
CA SER A 335 -2.51 0.55 -0.80
C SER A 335 -1.62 -0.61 -1.22
N TRP A 336 -1.19 -0.60 -2.48
CA TRP A 336 -0.12 -1.47 -2.94
C TRP A 336 1.20 -1.15 -2.23
N ILE A 337 2.05 -2.17 -2.10
CA ILE A 337 3.42 -2.01 -1.59
C ILE A 337 4.29 -1.36 -2.66
#